data_AF-A0A932YT35-F1
#
_entry.id   AF-A0A932YT35-F1
#
_cell.length_a   1.000
_cell.length_b   1.000
_cell.length_c   1.000
_cell.angle_alpha   90.00
_cell.angle_beta   90.00
_cell.angle_gamma   90.00
#
_symmetry.space_group_name_H-M   'P 1'
#
loop_
_entity.id
_entity.type
_entity.pdbx_description
1 polymer ?
#
loop_
_entity_poly.entity_id
_entity_poly.type
_entity_poly.pdbx_seq_one_letter_code
_entity_poly.pdbx_strand_id
1 'polypeptide(L)' 'MNKIIKVTSFFLAILFGAFMVVYGGIDDSPGGQVLGLLVAIVGVVGVLRTKLT' A
#
# COMPACT_ATOMS: atom_id res chain seq x y z
N MET A 1 18.73 2.50 -0.15
CA MET A 1 17.65 3.53 -0.17
C MET A 1 17.69 4.27 1.15
N ASN A 2 17.60 5.60 1.15
CA ASN A 2 17.50 6.39 2.39
C ASN A 2 16.32 5.86 3.22
N LYS A 3 16.50 5.67 4.54
CA LYS A 3 15.45 5.18 5.46
C LYS A 3 14.16 6.00 5.32
N ILE A 4 14.29 7.31 5.18
CA ILE A 4 13.16 8.22 4.97
C ILE A 4 12.45 7.89 3.66
N ILE A 5 13.19 7.82 2.55
CA ILE A 5 12.64 7.46 1.22
C ILE A 5 11.91 6.11 1.29
N LYS A 6 12.47 5.13 2.01
CA LYS A 6 11.88 3.80 2.19
C LYS A 6 10.56 3.83 2.95
N VAL A 7 10.51 4.55 4.07
CA VAL A 7 9.26 4.70 4.84
C VAL A 7 8.22 5.46 4.02
N THR A 8 8.59 6.57 3.38
CA THR A 8 7.70 7.36 2.52
C THR A 8 7.11 6.51 1.38
N SER A 9 7.92 5.66 0.73
CA SER A 9 7.42 4.80 -0.35
C SER A 9 6.43 3.73 0.14
N PHE A 10 6.60 3.20 1.36
CA PHE A 10 5.58 2.32 1.94
C PHE A 10 4.29 3.06 2.33
N PHE A 11 4.38 4.30 2.85
CA PHE A 11 3.18 5.12 3.08
C PHE A 11 2.43 5.40 1.78
N LEU A 12 3.14 5.72 0.70
CA LEU A 12 2.53 5.89 -0.63
C LEU A 12 1.87 4.59 -1.11
N ALA A 13 2.49 3.42 -0.87
CA ALA A 13 1.88 2.13 -1.19
C ALA A 13 0.57 1.89 -0.41
N ILE A 14 0.52 2.25 0.87
CA ILE A 14 -0.72 2.14 1.67
C ILE A 14 -1.83 3.01 1.07
N LEU A 15 -1.54 4.28 0.77
CA LEU A 15 -2.51 5.20 0.18
C LEU A 15 -2.97 4.74 -1.21
N PHE A 16 -2.04 4.26 -2.04
CA PHE A 16 -2.35 3.76 -3.37
C PHE A 16 -3.18 2.46 -3.32
N GLY A 17 -2.88 1.55 -2.39
CA GLY A 17 -3.66 0.35 -2.16
C GLY A 17 -5.09 0.68 -1.72
N ALA A 18 -5.26 1.61 -0.77
CA ALA A 18 -6.58 2.08 -0.35
C ALA A 18 -7.37 2.73 -1.50
N PHE A 19 -6.70 3.55 -2.32
CA PHE A 19 -7.28 4.11 -3.54
C PHE A 19 -7.75 3.01 -4.50
N MET A 20 -6.94 1.99 -4.76
CA MET A 20 -7.32 0.87 -5.64
C MET A 20 -8.51 0.06 -5.10
N VAL A 21 -8.63 -0.12 -3.78
CA VAL A 21 -9.81 -0.78 -3.20
C VAL A 21 -11.08 0.02 -3.49
N VAL A 22 -11.05 1.34 -3.26
CA VAL A 22 -12.21 2.21 -3.53
C VAL A 22 -12.53 2.23 -5.02
N TYR A 23 -11.52 2.45 -5.87
CA TYR A 23 -11.71 2.50 -7.32
C TYR A 23 -12.19 1.17 -7.89
N GLY A 24 -11.62 0.04 -7.44
CA GLY A 24 -12.08 -1.30 -7.81
C GLY A 24 -13.50 -1.61 -7.34
N GLY A 25 -13.97 -0.98 -6.26
CA GLY A 25 -15.39 -1.03 -5.88
C GLY A 25 -16.30 -0.20 -6.77
N ILE A 26 -15.84 0.94 -7.29
CA ILE A 26 -16.60 1.74 -8.26
C ILE A 26 -16.68 1.00 -9.61
N ASP A 27 -15.59 0.33 -10.01
CA ASP A 27 -15.48 -0.45 -11.25
C ASP A 27 -16.08 -1.87 -11.15
N ASP A 28 -16.69 -2.23 -10.02
CA ASP A 28 -17.20 -3.58 -9.72
C ASP A 28 -16.20 -4.69 -10.10
N SER A 29 -14.92 -4.43 -9.81
CA SER A 29 -13.78 -5.27 -10.19
C SER A 29 -13.17 -5.89 -8.94
N PRO A 30 -13.49 -7.16 -8.62
CA PRO A 30 -12.91 -7.87 -7.48
C PRO A 30 -11.39 -7.93 -7.54
N GLY A 31 -10.82 -8.01 -8.75
CA GLY A 31 -9.37 -7.99 -8.96
C GLY A 31 -8.73 -6.69 -8.51
N GLY A 32 -9.33 -5.53 -8.81
CA GLY A 32 -8.85 -4.22 -8.36
C GLY A 32 -8.88 -4.09 -6.84
N GLN A 33 -9.92 -4.60 -6.20
CA GLN A 33 -10.03 -4.64 -4.73
C GLN A 33 -8.97 -5.53 -4.09
N VAL A 34 -8.79 -6.76 -4.60
CA VAL A 34 -7.80 -7.70 -4.07
C VAL A 34 -6.38 -7.16 -4.24
N LEU A 35 -6.06 -6.61 -5.42
CA LEU A 35 -4.76 -5.99 -5.66
C LEU A 35 -4.54 -4.79 -4.72
N GLY A 36 -5.55 -3.93 -4.56
CA GLY A 36 -5.47 -2.79 -3.64
C GLY A 36 -5.21 -3.23 -2.19
N LEU A 37 -5.89 -4.28 -1.73
CA LEU A 37 -5.69 -4.84 -0.39
C LEU A 37 -4.26 -5.40 -0.23
N LEU A 38 -3.77 -6.16 -1.21
CA LEU A 38 -2.41 -6.72 -1.16
C LEU A 38 -1.35 -5.61 -1.14
N VAL A 39 -1.49 -4.58 -1.97
CA VAL A 39 -0.58 -3.43 -2.00
C VAL A 39 -0.59 -2.69 -0.66
N ALA A 40 -1.75 -2.48 -0.06
CA ALA A 40 -1.86 -1.86 1.25
C ALA A 40 -1.19 -2.70 2.35
N ILE A 41 -1.39 -4.02 2.36
CA ILE A 41 -0.75 -4.94 3.32
C ILE A 41 0.77 -4.91 3.17
N VAL A 42 1.30 -4.97 1.94
CA VAL A 42 2.74 -4.87 1.68
C VAL A 42 3.30 -3.54 2.20
N GLY A 43 2.57 -2.44 2.01
CA GLY A 43 2.91 -1.14 2.57
C GLY A 43 3.01 -1.18 4.10
N VAL A 44 1.98 -1.68 4.80
CA VAL A 44 1.96 -1.80 6.26
C VAL A 44 3.12 -2.66 6.78
N VAL A 45 3.29 -3.86 6.22
CA VAL A 45 4.37 -4.78 6.61
C VAL A 45 5.74 -4.15 6.35
N GLY A 46 5.87 -3.41 5.24
CA GLY A 46 7.08 -2.66 4.90
C GLY A 46 7.45 -1.59 5.92
N VAL A 47 6.48 -0.81 6.40
CA VAL A 47 6.67 0.16 7.48
C VAL A 47 7.12 -0.55 8.76
N LEU A 48 6.38 -1.58 9.19
CA LEU A 48 6.65 -2.31 10.44
C LEU A 48 8.03 -2.99 10.45
N ARG A 49 8.50 -3.49 9.30
CA ARG A 49 9.81 -4.13 9.17
C ARG A 49 10.95 -3.15 8.97
N THR A 50 10.68 -1.87 8.73
CA THR A 50 11.73 -0.87 8.56
C THR A 50 12.21 -0.38 9.93
N LYS A 51 13.39 -0.85 10.36
CA LYS A 51 14.05 -0.35 11.56
C LYS A 51 14.50 1.09 11.34
N LEU A 52 13.90 2.01 12.08
CA LEU A 52 14.27 3.43 12.07
C LEU A 52 15.52 3.72 12.91
N THR A 53 15.88 2.84 13.84
CA THR A 53 17.09 2.87 14.66
C THR A 53 18.36 2.68 13.83
#